data_AF-A0A6C0IMY8-F1
#
_entry.id   AF-A0A6C0IMY8-F1
#
_cell.length_a   1.000
_cell.length_b   1.000
_cell.length_c   1.000
_cell.angle_alpha   90.00
_cell.angle_beta   90.00
_cell.angle_gamma   90.00
#
_symmetry.space_group_name_H-M   'P 1'
#
loop_
_entity.id
_entity.type
_entity.pdbx_description
1 polymer ?
#
loop_
_entity_poly.entity_id
_entity_poly.type
_entity_poly.pdbx_seq_one_letter_code
_entity_poly.pdbx_strand_id
1 'polypeptide(L)'
;NVFRYSQDQRRKETKMKKYNNIILGMKTNKIQGKSVIDYETDLSLYNRKTLYMDKFKAYVTEKNRINHILFDFYSKQLFRKLKFGRHINIKRNEQKMMSDFRKMYGNPENVVICIGDWEQRKQMKYKEPTLGIGMRSLLRKNNYKVYLVDEFRSSCKCSKCDGGVCEKFMVRKNPRPNKDDMRLVHGLLHCKNGCGEWNRDRNGSSNIYKIAYQAIYGLERPSYLCRTSNQAVLTNCYKQNIHKV
;
A
#
# COMPACT_ATOMS: atom_id res chain seq x y z
N ASN A 1 15.78 9.26 -14.56
CA ASN A 1 15.34 9.88 -13.29
C ASN A 1 14.56 8.90 -12.43
N VAL A 2 14.84 8.84 -11.13
CA VAL A 2 14.14 7.97 -10.17
C VAL A 2 13.44 8.83 -9.13
N PHE A 3 12.12 8.72 -9.05
CA PHE A 3 11.32 9.40 -8.03
C PHE A 3 11.19 8.52 -6.78
N ARG A 4 11.47 9.09 -5.60
CA ARG A 4 11.38 8.39 -4.32
C ARG A 4 10.36 9.06 -3.42
N TYR A 5 9.33 8.31 -3.06
CA TYR A 5 8.36 8.68 -2.04
C TYR A 5 8.19 7.52 -1.06
N SER A 6 8.57 7.73 0.20
CA SER A 6 8.64 6.65 1.19
C SER A 6 7.61 6.80 2.30
N GLN A 7 7.20 5.67 2.87
CA GLN A 7 6.29 5.67 4.01
C GLN A 7 6.90 6.35 5.25
N ASP A 8 8.21 6.24 5.45
CA ASP A 8 8.87 6.89 6.59
C ASP A 8 8.90 8.41 6.45
N GLN A 9 9.19 8.92 5.25
CA GLN A 9 9.05 10.34 4.94
C GLN A 9 7.61 10.81 5.21
N ARG A 10 6.62 10.10 4.65
CA ARG A 10 5.20 10.42 4.87
C ARG A 10 4.82 10.41 6.35
N ARG A 11 5.26 9.41 7.13
CA ARG A 11 5.00 9.32 8.58
C ARG A 11 5.58 10.49 9.35
N LYS A 12 6.81 10.91 9.02
CA LYS A 12 7.48 12.07 9.62
C LYS A 12 6.74 13.37 9.27
N GLU A 13 6.52 13.62 7.98
CA GLU A 13 5.89 14.86 7.49
C GLU A 13 4.44 15.00 7.96
N THR A 14 3.68 13.90 8.04
CA THR A 14 2.29 13.92 8.54
C THR A 14 2.18 13.99 10.07
N LYS A 15 3.31 13.86 10.78
CA LYS A 15 3.37 13.81 12.26
C LYS A 15 2.47 12.73 12.88
N MET A 16 2.14 11.69 12.11
CA MET A 16 1.16 10.68 12.52
C MET A 16 1.55 9.97 13.81
N LYS A 17 2.82 9.57 13.94
CA LYS A 17 3.34 8.92 15.15
C LYS A 17 3.29 9.87 16.36
N LYS A 18 3.66 11.14 16.17
CA LYS A 18 3.61 12.17 17.23
C LYS A 18 2.18 12.33 17.76
N TYR A 19 1.20 12.50 16.87
CA TYR A 19 -0.20 12.68 17.27
C TYR A 19 -0.77 11.43 17.94
N ASN A 20 -0.46 10.24 17.43
CA ASN A 20 -0.89 8.98 18.05
C ASN A 20 -0.30 8.82 19.46
N ASN A 21 0.97 9.18 19.67
CA ASN A 21 1.60 9.11 21.00
C ASN A 21 0.93 10.08 21.99
N ILE A 22 0.58 11.29 21.56
CA ILE A 22 -0.15 12.25 22.41
C ILE A 22 -1.52 11.69 22.81
N ILE A 23 -2.27 11.15 21.83
CA ILE A 23 -3.58 10.54 22.10
C ILE A 23 -3.45 9.35 23.04
N LEU A 24 -2.47 8.47 22.82
CA LEU A 24 -2.22 7.30 23.66
C LEU A 24 -1.86 7.70 25.09
N GLY A 25 -0.98 8.68 25.26
CA GLY A 25 -0.65 9.23 26.57
C GLY A 25 -1.82 9.91 27.27
N MET A 26 -2.83 10.41 26.53
CA MET A 26 -4.06 10.90 27.16
C MET A 26 -5.01 9.78 27.55
N LYS A 27 -5.00 8.64 26.85
CA LYS A 27 -5.88 7.51 27.15
C LYS A 27 -5.54 6.80 28.46
N THR A 28 -4.34 7.01 29.00
CA THR A 28 -3.94 6.50 30.32
C THR A 28 -4.62 7.26 31.47
N ASN A 29 -5.21 8.44 31.21
CA ASN A 29 -5.98 9.16 32.21
C ASN A 29 -7.15 8.32 32.70
N LYS A 30 -7.35 8.31 34.02
CA LYS A 30 -8.45 7.59 34.66
C LYS A 30 -9.71 8.44 34.65
N ILE A 31 -10.82 7.81 34.27
CA ILE A 31 -12.19 8.34 34.36
C ILE A 31 -12.94 7.34 35.22
N GLN A 32 -13.53 7.79 36.34
CA GLN A 32 -14.24 6.91 37.28
C GLN A 32 -13.44 5.64 37.67
N GLY A 33 -12.13 5.79 37.88
CA GLY A 33 -11.24 4.71 38.32
C GLY A 33 -10.64 3.81 37.22
N LYS A 34 -11.18 3.83 35.99
CA LYS A 34 -10.66 3.07 34.83
C LYS A 34 -9.99 3.97 33.79
N SER A 35 -8.99 3.47 33.07
CA SER A 35 -8.42 4.22 31.94
C SER A 35 -9.35 4.18 30.73
N VAL A 36 -9.15 5.10 29.77
CA VAL A 36 -9.91 5.08 28.50
C VAL A 36 -9.65 3.78 27.73
N ILE A 37 -8.44 3.22 27.86
CA ILE A 37 -8.07 1.95 27.21
C ILE A 37 -8.90 0.79 27.79
N ASP A 38 -9.14 0.80 29.10
CA ASP A 38 -9.93 -0.25 29.77
C ASP A 38 -11.38 -0.20 29.29
N TYR A 39 -11.99 0.99 29.22
CA TYR A 39 -13.34 1.15 28.65
C TYR A 39 -13.44 0.70 27.19
N GLU A 40 -12.44 1.00 26.36
CA GLU A 40 -12.39 0.51 24.97
C GLU A 40 -12.26 -1.01 24.89
N THR A 41 -11.53 -1.61 25.83
CA THR A 41 -11.34 -3.06 25.95
C THR A 41 -12.63 -3.74 26.40
N ASP A 42 -13.34 -3.19 27.39
CA ASP A 42 -14.63 -3.66 27.87
C ASP A 42 -15.65 -3.74 26.72
N LEU A 43 -15.73 -2.68 25.88
CA LEU A 43 -16.62 -2.67 24.71
C LEU A 43 -16.26 -3.73 23.66
N SER A 44 -14.96 -4.11 23.56
CA SER A 44 -14.49 -5.09 22.58
C SER A 44 -15.00 -6.51 22.85
N LEU A 45 -15.41 -6.80 24.10
CA LEU A 45 -16.03 -8.06 24.49
C LEU A 45 -17.40 -8.28 23.83
N TYR A 46 -18.04 -7.20 23.34
CA TYR A 46 -19.34 -7.23 22.70
C TYR A 46 -19.22 -7.26 21.17
N ASN A 47 -19.92 -8.19 20.52
CA ASN A 47 -19.84 -8.36 19.08
C ASN A 47 -20.82 -7.44 18.33
N ARG A 48 -20.31 -6.34 17.77
CA ARG A 48 -21.10 -5.42 16.93
C ARG A 48 -21.64 -6.00 15.60
N LYS A 49 -21.13 -7.17 15.19
CA LYS A 49 -21.49 -7.84 13.92
C LYS A 49 -22.32 -9.11 14.13
N THR A 50 -22.84 -9.30 15.35
CA THR A 50 -23.73 -10.42 15.64
C THR A 50 -25.05 -10.27 14.87
N LEU A 51 -25.58 -11.38 14.36
CA LEU A 51 -26.93 -11.45 13.79
C LEU A 51 -27.99 -11.74 14.86
N TYR A 52 -27.57 -12.19 16.05
CA TYR A 52 -28.47 -12.40 17.20
C TYR A 52 -28.89 -11.06 17.79
N MET A 53 -30.20 -10.77 17.72
CA MET A 53 -30.76 -9.47 18.09
C MET A 53 -30.48 -9.08 19.55
N ASP A 54 -30.60 -10.01 20.50
CA ASP A 54 -30.39 -9.70 21.92
C ASP A 54 -28.94 -9.33 22.22
N LYS A 55 -27.98 -10.04 21.61
CA LYS A 55 -26.55 -9.72 21.70
C LYS A 55 -26.23 -8.37 21.05
N PHE A 56 -26.93 -8.01 19.98
CA PHE A 56 -26.77 -6.72 19.33
C PHE A 56 -27.33 -5.59 20.19
N LYS A 57 -28.52 -5.76 20.78
CA LYS A 57 -29.10 -4.82 21.76
C LYS A 57 -28.15 -4.60 22.93
N ALA A 58 -27.60 -5.67 23.51
CA ALA A 58 -26.61 -5.59 24.57
C ALA A 58 -25.38 -4.75 24.16
N TYR A 59 -24.84 -4.97 22.95
CA TYR A 59 -23.76 -4.14 22.41
C TYR A 59 -24.15 -2.66 22.31
N VAL A 60 -25.34 -2.33 21.80
CA VAL A 60 -25.79 -0.94 21.65
C VAL A 60 -25.94 -0.25 22.99
N THR A 61 -26.55 -0.92 23.97
CA THR A 61 -26.71 -0.40 25.34
C THR A 61 -25.35 -0.11 25.96
N GLU A 62 -24.42 -1.06 25.89
CA GLU A 62 -23.09 -0.90 26.47
C GLU A 62 -22.26 0.17 25.76
N LYS A 63 -22.36 0.24 24.42
CA LYS A 63 -21.73 1.28 23.62
C LYS A 63 -22.22 2.67 24.03
N ASN A 64 -23.53 2.85 24.22
CA ASN A 64 -24.08 4.14 24.63
C ASN A 64 -23.60 4.51 26.03
N ARG A 65 -23.64 3.57 26.98
CA ARG A 65 -23.12 3.76 28.34
C ARG A 65 -21.66 4.22 28.34
N ILE A 66 -20.79 3.51 27.61
CA ILE A 66 -19.36 3.85 27.50
C ILE A 66 -19.17 5.18 26.76
N ASN A 67 -19.93 5.44 25.69
CA ASN A 67 -19.86 6.71 24.97
C ASN A 67 -20.20 7.90 25.86
N HIS A 68 -21.20 7.80 26.74
CA HIS A 68 -21.54 8.85 27.69
C HIS A 68 -20.37 9.14 28.64
N ILE A 69 -19.72 8.10 29.18
CA ILE A 69 -18.56 8.23 30.07
C ILE A 69 -17.37 8.86 29.34
N LEU A 70 -17.12 8.45 28.09
CA LEU A 70 -15.97 8.90 27.30
C LEU A 70 -16.24 10.19 26.51
N PHE A 71 -17.47 10.73 26.54
CA PHE A 71 -17.87 11.87 25.72
C PHE A 71 -17.02 13.09 26.05
N ASP A 72 -16.91 13.44 27.33
CA ASP A 72 -16.14 14.60 27.80
C ASP A 72 -14.65 14.44 27.55
N PHE A 73 -14.16 13.20 27.56
CA PHE A 73 -12.79 12.92 27.15
C PHE A 73 -12.61 13.27 25.66
N TYR A 74 -13.41 12.68 24.77
CA TYR A 74 -13.24 12.85 23.32
C TYR A 74 -13.74 14.20 22.78
N SER A 75 -14.55 14.94 23.54
CA SER A 75 -15.05 16.26 23.16
C SER A 75 -13.97 17.35 23.25
N LYS A 76 -12.88 17.10 24.01
CA LYS A 76 -11.75 18.03 24.18
C LYS A 76 -11.27 18.60 22.85
N GLN A 77 -11.10 19.92 22.82
CA GLN A 77 -10.69 20.68 21.62
C GLN A 77 -9.38 20.16 21.01
N LEU A 78 -8.47 19.64 21.84
CA LEU A 78 -7.21 19.06 21.38
C LEU A 78 -7.40 17.97 20.33
N PHE A 79 -8.36 17.05 20.50
CA PHE A 79 -8.58 15.96 19.53
C PHE A 79 -8.98 16.52 18.16
N ARG A 80 -9.80 17.59 18.13
CA ARG A 80 -10.16 18.29 16.90
C ARG A 80 -8.93 18.97 16.27
N LYS A 81 -8.09 19.62 17.07
CA LYS A 81 -6.83 20.25 16.62
C LYS A 81 -5.86 19.22 16.02
N LEU A 82 -5.68 18.08 16.67
CA LEU A 82 -4.82 17.00 16.17
C LEU A 82 -5.37 16.38 14.87
N LYS A 83 -6.68 16.14 14.79
CA LYS A 83 -7.34 15.62 13.60
C LYS A 83 -7.22 16.59 12.42
N PHE A 84 -7.44 17.89 12.66
CA PHE A 84 -7.31 18.94 11.64
C PHE A 84 -5.85 19.12 11.20
N GLY A 85 -4.90 19.16 12.14
CA GLY A 85 -3.48 19.21 11.83
C GLY A 85 -3.01 18.02 11.00
N ARG A 86 -3.49 16.80 11.32
CA ARG A 86 -3.23 15.60 10.51
C ARG A 86 -3.76 15.75 9.09
N HIS A 87 -4.98 16.24 8.94
CA HIS A 87 -5.59 16.46 7.63
C HIS A 87 -4.76 17.44 6.79
N ILE A 88 -4.40 18.59 7.35
CA ILE A 88 -3.57 19.61 6.69
C ILE A 88 -2.21 19.02 6.28
N ASN A 89 -1.53 18.31 7.18
CA ASN A 89 -0.21 17.76 6.88
C ASN A 89 -0.27 16.68 5.78
N ILE A 90 -1.34 15.87 5.74
CA ILE A 90 -1.56 14.92 4.64
C ILE A 90 -1.72 15.67 3.32
N LYS A 91 -2.56 16.71 3.29
CA LYS A 91 -2.76 17.51 2.07
C LYS A 91 -1.48 18.18 1.58
N ARG A 92 -0.70 18.78 2.49
CA ARG A 92 0.60 19.38 2.17
C ARG A 92 1.59 18.34 1.61
N ASN A 93 1.68 17.17 2.25
CA ASN A 93 2.55 16.09 1.78
C ASN A 93 2.14 15.56 0.39
N GLU A 94 0.85 15.34 0.17
CA GLU A 94 0.32 14.90 -1.13
C GLU A 94 0.56 15.96 -2.22
N GLN A 95 0.29 17.24 -1.94
CA GLN A 95 0.57 18.34 -2.86
C GLN A 95 2.06 18.45 -3.20
N LYS A 96 2.93 18.35 -2.19
CA LYS A 96 4.38 18.37 -2.38
C LYS A 96 4.83 17.21 -3.27
N MET A 97 4.38 15.99 -2.96
CA MET A 97 4.67 14.79 -3.75
C MET A 97 4.26 14.97 -5.21
N MET A 98 3.07 15.52 -5.48
CA MET A 98 2.61 15.76 -6.85
C MET A 98 3.37 16.89 -7.56
N SER A 99 3.74 17.94 -6.84
CA SER A 99 4.58 19.03 -7.39
C SER A 99 5.96 18.50 -7.79
N ASP A 100 6.59 17.72 -6.92
CA ASP A 100 7.90 17.12 -7.19
C ASP A 100 7.82 16.08 -8.32
N PHE A 101 6.73 15.31 -8.38
CA PHE A 101 6.47 14.36 -9.47
C PHE A 101 6.32 15.08 -10.81
N ARG A 102 5.54 16.18 -10.86
CA ARG A 102 5.34 17.01 -12.05
C ARG A 102 6.65 17.66 -12.51
N LYS A 103 7.48 18.15 -11.58
CA LYS A 103 8.81 18.69 -11.89
C LYS A 103 9.74 17.65 -12.51
N MET A 104 9.66 16.40 -12.06
CA MET A 104 10.56 15.33 -12.51
C MET A 104 10.14 14.69 -13.84
N TYR A 105 8.84 14.47 -14.04
CA TYR A 105 8.32 13.70 -15.17
C TYR A 105 7.48 14.53 -16.16
N GLY A 106 7.04 15.72 -15.77
CA GLY A 106 6.27 16.62 -16.62
C GLY A 106 4.76 16.60 -16.36
N ASN A 107 4.04 17.26 -17.27
CA ASN A 107 2.61 17.49 -17.18
C ASN A 107 1.80 16.19 -17.42
N PRO A 108 0.57 16.07 -16.85
CA PRO A 108 -0.27 14.89 -16.99
C PRO A 108 -0.61 14.50 -18.43
N GLU A 109 -0.59 15.45 -19.36
CA GLU A 109 -0.89 15.25 -20.79
C GLU A 109 0.16 14.38 -21.48
N ASN A 110 1.42 14.51 -21.07
CA ASN A 110 2.58 13.85 -21.68
C ASN A 110 3.04 12.61 -20.90
N VAL A 111 2.40 12.31 -19.77
CA VAL A 111 2.84 11.26 -18.84
C VAL A 111 1.76 10.19 -18.70
N VAL A 112 2.12 8.98 -19.07
CA VAL A 112 1.33 7.78 -18.81
C VAL A 112 1.98 6.99 -17.68
N ILE A 113 1.18 6.61 -16.68
CA ILE A 113 1.65 5.86 -15.51
C ILE A 113 1.09 4.45 -15.59
N CYS A 114 1.98 3.47 -15.65
CA CYS A 114 1.64 2.06 -15.64
C CYS A 114 2.08 1.42 -14.33
N ILE A 115 1.17 0.73 -13.67
CA ILE A 115 1.39 0.05 -12.39
C ILE A 115 0.98 -1.39 -12.61
N GLY A 116 1.72 -2.35 -12.06
CA GLY A 116 1.28 -3.73 -12.20
C GLY A 116 0.03 -4.06 -11.40
N ASP A 117 -0.78 -4.96 -11.94
CA ASP A 117 -1.92 -5.49 -11.24
C ASP A 117 -1.45 -6.48 -10.16
N TRP A 118 -1.98 -6.30 -8.96
CA TRP A 118 -1.63 -7.16 -7.86
C TRP A 118 -2.40 -8.48 -8.04
N GLU A 119 -1.70 -9.57 -8.34
CA GLU A 119 -2.27 -10.90 -8.68
C GLU A 119 -3.21 -11.47 -7.59
N GLN A 120 -3.19 -10.94 -6.36
CA GLN A 120 -3.99 -11.47 -5.28
C GLN A 120 -5.47 -11.08 -5.37
N ARG A 121 -6.25 -11.93 -6.02
CA ARG A 121 -7.70 -11.76 -6.26
C ARG A 121 -8.60 -12.06 -5.05
N LYS A 122 -8.10 -12.75 -4.01
CA LYS A 122 -8.90 -13.10 -2.81
C LYS A 122 -8.69 -12.09 -1.68
N GLN A 123 -9.75 -11.34 -1.37
CA GLN A 123 -9.83 -10.47 -0.19
C GLN A 123 -10.29 -11.30 1.01
N MET A 124 -9.39 -11.58 1.95
CA MET A 124 -9.72 -12.30 3.19
C MET A 124 -9.76 -11.34 4.38
N LYS A 125 -10.50 -11.70 5.43
CA LYS A 125 -10.45 -11.03 6.73
C LYS A 125 -8.98 -11.01 7.22
N TYR A 126 -8.53 -9.86 7.73
CA TYR A 126 -7.14 -9.59 8.17
C TYR A 126 -6.08 -9.43 7.06
N LYS A 127 -6.48 -9.38 5.78
CA LYS A 127 -5.57 -8.94 4.71
C LYS A 127 -5.68 -7.44 4.47
N GLU A 128 -4.54 -6.85 4.13
CA GLU A 128 -4.46 -5.42 3.82
C GLU A 128 -5.37 -5.07 2.64
N PRO A 129 -6.03 -3.90 2.64
CA PRO A 129 -6.79 -3.41 1.49
C PRO A 129 -5.90 -3.31 0.26
N THR A 130 -6.49 -3.36 -0.94
CA THR A 130 -5.75 -3.41 -2.22
C THR A 130 -4.61 -2.39 -2.23
N LEU A 131 -3.39 -2.89 -2.32
CA LEU A 131 -2.18 -2.09 -2.24
C LEU A 131 -2.22 -1.01 -3.33
N GLY A 132 -1.83 0.20 -2.95
CA GLY A 132 -1.72 1.33 -3.87
C GLY A 132 -3.02 2.06 -4.24
N ILE A 133 -4.21 1.71 -3.71
CA ILE A 133 -5.46 2.46 -3.99
C ILE A 133 -5.27 3.96 -3.75
N GLY A 134 -4.70 4.33 -2.60
CA GLY A 134 -4.49 5.74 -2.24
C GLY A 134 -3.58 6.48 -3.23
N MET A 135 -2.48 5.84 -3.65
CA MET A 135 -1.55 6.42 -4.63
C MET A 135 -2.19 6.56 -6.01
N ARG A 136 -2.89 5.52 -6.48
CA ARG A 136 -3.64 5.58 -7.75
C ARG A 136 -4.72 6.65 -7.74
N SER A 137 -5.45 6.77 -6.64
CA SER A 137 -6.45 7.83 -6.47
C SER A 137 -5.80 9.22 -6.48
N LEU A 138 -4.66 9.39 -5.83
CA LEU A 138 -3.92 10.66 -5.81
C LEU A 138 -3.47 11.07 -7.21
N LEU A 139 -2.85 10.15 -7.98
CA LEU A 139 -2.40 10.42 -9.34
C LEU A 139 -3.59 10.78 -10.27
N ARG A 140 -4.69 10.04 -10.19
CA ARG A 140 -5.90 10.31 -10.99
C ARG A 140 -6.57 11.64 -10.65
N LYS A 141 -6.59 12.02 -9.36
CA LYS A 141 -7.08 13.33 -8.91
C LYS A 141 -6.25 14.50 -9.44
N ASN A 142 -5.02 14.25 -9.87
CA ASN A 142 -4.14 15.21 -10.52
C ASN A 142 -4.07 14.98 -12.04
N ASN A 143 -5.11 14.37 -12.63
CA ASN A 143 -5.31 14.21 -14.07
C ASN A 143 -4.29 13.30 -14.80
N TYR A 144 -3.44 12.57 -14.08
CA TYR A 144 -2.54 11.60 -14.71
C TYR A 144 -3.31 10.39 -15.23
N LYS A 145 -2.96 9.93 -16.43
CA LYS A 145 -3.48 8.68 -17.01
C LYS A 145 -2.80 7.51 -16.30
N VAL A 146 -3.55 6.80 -15.46
CA VAL A 146 -3.06 5.65 -14.70
C VAL A 146 -3.66 4.37 -15.26
N TYR A 147 -2.81 3.39 -15.51
CA TYR A 147 -3.21 2.09 -15.99
C TYR A 147 -2.62 0.95 -15.15
N LEU A 148 -3.33 -0.18 -15.13
CA LEU A 148 -2.88 -1.45 -14.57
C LEU A 148 -2.36 -2.35 -15.69
N VAL A 149 -1.22 -3.00 -15.44
CA VAL A 149 -0.58 -3.94 -16.36
C VAL A 149 -0.68 -5.33 -15.76
N ASP A 150 -1.16 -6.32 -16.52
CA ASP A 150 -1.15 -7.72 -16.05
C ASP A 150 0.29 -8.18 -15.78
N GLU A 151 0.67 -8.36 -14.52
CA GLU A 151 2.01 -8.79 -14.14
C GLU A 151 2.15 -10.31 -14.27
N PHE A 152 3.12 -10.74 -15.07
CA PHE A 152 3.53 -12.15 -15.10
C PHE A 152 5.04 -12.26 -15.20
N ARG A 153 5.64 -12.94 -14.21
CA ARG A 153 7.10 -13.18 -14.12
C ARG A 153 7.96 -11.91 -14.18
N SER A 154 7.37 -10.73 -13.96
CA SER A 154 7.99 -9.41 -13.99
C SER A 154 9.24 -9.33 -13.09
N SER A 155 9.18 -9.93 -11.90
CA SER A 155 10.26 -9.87 -10.92
C SER A 155 11.34 -10.95 -11.09
N CYS A 156 11.03 -12.09 -11.71
CA CYS A 156 11.95 -13.24 -11.79
C CYS A 156 12.61 -13.42 -13.16
N LYS A 157 12.23 -12.60 -14.14
CA LYS A 157 12.84 -12.58 -15.47
C LYS A 157 13.67 -11.32 -15.66
N CYS A 158 14.88 -11.48 -16.16
CA CYS A 158 15.80 -10.38 -16.38
C CYS A 158 15.26 -9.46 -17.47
N SER A 159 15.11 -8.18 -17.13
CA SER A 159 14.71 -7.14 -18.08
C SER A 159 15.82 -6.72 -19.04
N LYS A 160 17.09 -7.13 -18.83
CA LYS A 160 18.20 -6.78 -19.73
C LYS A 160 18.41 -7.81 -20.85
N CYS A 161 18.33 -9.11 -20.55
CA CYS A 161 18.54 -10.19 -21.53
C CYS A 161 17.26 -10.91 -21.93
N ASP A 162 16.14 -10.19 -21.91
CA ASP A 162 14.86 -10.65 -22.45
C ASP A 162 14.42 -12.05 -22.00
N GLY A 163 14.50 -12.32 -20.68
CA GLY A 163 13.92 -13.53 -20.11
C GLY A 163 14.89 -14.51 -19.44
N GLY A 164 16.16 -14.12 -19.23
CA GLY A 164 17.07 -14.82 -18.32
C GLY A 164 16.47 -15.00 -16.92
N VAL A 165 16.77 -16.10 -16.25
CA VAL A 165 16.21 -16.39 -14.91
C VAL A 165 16.98 -15.59 -13.87
N CYS A 166 16.25 -14.81 -13.06
CA CYS A 166 16.77 -14.08 -11.92
C CYS A 166 16.45 -14.80 -10.62
N GLU A 167 17.47 -15.08 -9.82
CA GLU A 167 17.32 -15.77 -8.54
C GLU A 167 17.91 -14.98 -7.37
N LYS A 168 17.47 -15.35 -6.17
CA LYS A 168 17.97 -14.79 -4.92
C LYS A 168 19.20 -15.61 -4.55
N PHE A 169 20.32 -14.94 -4.27
CA PHE A 169 21.59 -15.62 -3.99
C PHE A 169 22.22 -15.18 -2.66
N MET A 170 21.98 -13.93 -2.25
CA MET A 170 22.62 -13.35 -1.07
C MET A 170 21.81 -13.62 0.21
N VAL A 171 22.50 -14.02 1.28
CA VAL A 171 21.97 -14.13 2.64
C VAL A 171 22.70 -13.13 3.53
N ARG A 172 21.98 -12.44 4.40
CA ARG A 172 22.57 -11.48 5.36
C ARG A 172 22.00 -11.70 6.76
N LYS A 173 22.74 -11.27 7.78
CA LYS A 173 22.22 -11.21 9.16
C LYS A 173 20.94 -10.37 9.19
N ASN A 174 19.95 -10.79 9.99
CA ASN A 174 18.69 -10.10 10.06
C ASN A 174 18.92 -8.63 10.47
N PRO A 175 18.45 -7.64 9.68
CA PRO A 175 18.61 -6.23 10.04
C PRO A 175 17.71 -5.82 11.22
N ARG A 176 16.84 -6.71 11.71
CA ARG A 176 15.98 -6.42 12.86
C ARG A 176 16.77 -6.69 14.15
N PRO A 177 16.87 -5.72 15.07
CA PRO A 177 17.71 -5.85 16.26
C PRO A 177 17.31 -7.02 17.18
N ASN A 178 16.04 -7.45 17.16
CA ASN A 178 15.53 -8.51 18.03
C ASN A 178 15.55 -9.91 17.37
N LYS A 179 16.36 -10.10 16.34
CA LYS A 179 16.45 -11.37 15.61
C LYS A 179 17.89 -11.65 15.19
N ASP A 180 18.38 -12.84 15.50
CA ASP A 180 19.76 -13.26 15.22
C ASP A 180 19.86 -14.31 14.10
N ASP A 181 18.83 -14.43 13.26
CA ASP A 181 18.80 -15.36 12.14
C ASP A 181 19.46 -14.79 10.87
N MET A 182 19.95 -15.69 10.02
CA MET A 182 20.38 -15.36 8.67
C MET A 182 19.16 -15.33 7.73
N ARG A 183 19.04 -14.26 6.95
CA ARG A 183 17.88 -14.01 6.09
C ARG A 183 18.28 -13.81 4.63
N LEU A 184 17.63 -14.57 3.75
CA LEU A 184 17.73 -14.40 2.31
C LEU A 184 17.28 -12.99 1.88
N VAL A 185 18.14 -12.30 1.13
CA VAL A 185 17.90 -10.95 0.63
C VAL A 185 16.92 -11.02 -0.54
N HIS A 186 15.64 -10.80 -0.28
CA HIS A 186 14.64 -10.86 -1.34
C HIS A 186 14.75 -9.72 -2.36
N GLY A 187 15.25 -8.54 -1.99
CA GLY A 187 15.32 -7.39 -2.87
C GLY A 187 16.46 -7.43 -3.90
N LEU A 188 17.42 -8.34 -3.75
CA LEU A 188 18.59 -8.49 -4.62
C LEU A 188 18.46 -9.76 -5.44
N LEU A 189 18.71 -9.65 -6.74
CA LEU A 189 18.62 -10.75 -7.69
C LEU A 189 19.91 -10.85 -8.50
N HIS A 190 20.34 -12.07 -8.81
CA HIS A 190 21.40 -12.34 -9.77
C HIS A 190 20.79 -12.98 -11.03
N CYS A 191 21.21 -12.53 -12.20
CA CYS A 191 20.78 -13.11 -13.47
C CYS A 191 21.71 -14.26 -13.88
N LYS A 192 21.17 -15.48 -14.04
CA LYS A 192 21.95 -16.66 -14.44
C LYS A 192 22.70 -16.51 -15.76
N ASN A 193 22.17 -15.69 -16.67
CA ASN A 193 22.79 -15.43 -17.97
C ASN A 193 23.95 -14.38 -17.88
N GLY A 194 24.52 -14.13 -16.70
CA GLY A 194 25.68 -13.26 -16.53
C GLY A 194 25.44 -11.75 -16.71
N CYS A 195 24.19 -11.30 -16.72
CA CYS A 195 23.87 -9.88 -16.94
C CYS A 195 24.17 -8.95 -15.76
N GLY A 196 24.53 -9.52 -14.60
CA GLY A 196 24.78 -8.82 -13.36
C GLY A 196 23.65 -8.95 -12.34
N GLU A 197 23.69 -8.06 -11.36
CA GLU A 197 22.81 -8.05 -10.20
C GLU A 197 21.78 -6.91 -10.29
N TRP A 198 20.56 -7.21 -9.85
CA TRP A 198 19.42 -6.32 -9.99
C TRP A 198 18.71 -6.10 -8.66
N ASN A 199 18.31 -4.85 -8.40
CA ASN A 199 17.21 -4.60 -7.48
C ASN A 199 15.93 -5.20 -8.07
N ARG A 200 15.26 -6.08 -7.33
CA ARG A 200 14.04 -6.77 -7.76
C ARG A 200 12.96 -5.82 -8.26
N ASP A 201 12.68 -4.77 -7.49
CA ASP A 201 11.58 -3.85 -7.79
C ASP A 201 11.89 -3.03 -9.04
N ARG A 202 13.18 -2.66 -9.23
CA ARG A 202 13.64 -2.01 -10.46
C ARG A 202 13.52 -2.95 -11.67
N ASN A 203 13.93 -4.21 -11.54
CA ASN A 203 13.79 -5.19 -12.62
C ASN A 203 12.31 -5.43 -12.99
N GLY A 204 11.45 -5.57 -11.98
CA GLY A 204 9.99 -5.66 -12.17
C GLY A 204 9.42 -4.45 -12.90
N SER A 205 9.77 -3.24 -12.44
CA SER A 205 9.33 -1.98 -13.05
C SER A 205 9.79 -1.85 -14.51
N SER A 206 11.02 -2.27 -14.83
CA SER A 206 11.52 -2.28 -16.21
C SER A 206 10.74 -3.25 -17.11
N ASN A 207 10.35 -4.42 -16.60
CA ASN A 207 9.51 -5.35 -17.37
C ASN A 207 8.08 -4.81 -17.55
N ILE A 208 7.51 -4.15 -16.54
CA ILE A 208 6.22 -3.45 -16.66
C ILE A 208 6.31 -2.37 -17.74
N TYR A 209 7.41 -1.60 -17.76
CA TYR A 209 7.65 -0.61 -18.81
C TYR A 209 7.67 -1.25 -20.21
N LYS A 210 8.35 -2.38 -20.40
CA LYS A 210 8.38 -3.08 -21.70
C LYS A 210 6.98 -3.49 -22.17
N ILE A 211 6.20 -4.11 -21.27
CA ILE A 211 4.81 -4.51 -21.58
C ILE A 211 3.99 -3.27 -21.95
N ALA A 212 4.11 -2.21 -21.16
CA ALA A 212 3.36 -0.98 -21.38
C ALA A 212 3.73 -0.32 -22.70
N TYR A 213 5.03 -0.22 -22.99
CA TYR A 213 5.57 0.34 -24.22
C TYR A 213 5.02 -0.42 -25.43
N GLN A 214 5.18 -1.73 -25.48
CA GLN A 214 4.69 -2.53 -26.61
C GLN A 214 3.18 -2.38 -26.81
N ALA A 215 2.40 -2.39 -25.74
CA ALA A 215 0.96 -2.21 -25.83
C ALA A 215 0.55 -0.80 -26.33
N ILE A 216 1.31 0.25 -26.01
CA ILE A 216 1.07 1.61 -26.54
C ILE A 216 1.34 1.66 -28.05
N TYR A 217 2.36 0.95 -28.53
CA TYR A 217 2.75 0.92 -29.95
C TYR A 217 2.08 -0.21 -30.76
N GLY A 218 1.16 -0.98 -30.16
CA GLY A 218 0.48 -2.09 -30.83
C GLY A 218 1.39 -3.29 -31.16
N LEU A 219 2.52 -3.41 -30.48
CA LEU A 219 3.47 -4.51 -30.64
C LEU A 219 3.11 -5.70 -29.74
N GLU A 220 3.62 -6.87 -30.10
CA GLU A 220 3.44 -8.09 -29.30
C GLU A 220 4.16 -7.99 -27.95
N ARG A 221 3.49 -8.51 -26.91
CA ARG A 221 4.03 -8.62 -25.56
C ARG A 221 5.19 -9.62 -25.53
N PRO A 222 6.25 -9.46 -24.71
CA PRO A 222 7.39 -10.34 -24.74
C PRO A 222 6.94 -11.71 -24.23
N SER A 223 7.25 -12.77 -24.97
CA SER A 223 6.80 -14.13 -24.70
C SER A 223 7.12 -14.60 -23.28
N TYR A 224 8.28 -14.20 -22.74
CA TYR A 224 8.71 -14.54 -21.38
C TYR A 224 7.88 -13.86 -20.26
N LEU A 225 7.09 -12.83 -20.60
CA LEU A 225 6.15 -12.11 -19.75
C LEU A 225 4.69 -12.46 -20.07
N CYS A 226 4.42 -13.44 -20.95
CA CYS A 226 3.06 -13.89 -21.27
C CYS A 226 2.67 -15.10 -20.41
N ARG A 227 1.42 -15.14 -19.95
CA ARG A 227 0.82 -16.35 -19.35
C ARG A 227 0.62 -17.39 -20.47
N THR A 228 0.99 -18.65 -20.25
CA THR A 228 0.68 -19.72 -21.20
C THR A 228 -0.83 -19.98 -21.24
N SER A 229 -1.35 -20.44 -22.39
CA SER A 229 -2.78 -20.67 -22.65
C SER A 229 -3.50 -21.50 -21.58
N ASN A 230 -2.82 -22.43 -20.92
CA ASN A 230 -3.40 -23.28 -19.86
C ASN A 230 -3.54 -22.60 -18.49
N GLN A 231 -3.06 -21.37 -18.29
CA GLN A 231 -3.15 -20.63 -17.02
C GLN A 231 -4.06 -19.40 -17.07
N ALA A 232 -4.63 -19.10 -18.24
CA ALA A 232 -5.55 -17.98 -18.39
C ALA A 232 -6.99 -18.42 -18.15
N VAL A 233 -7.40 -18.35 -16.90
CA VAL A 233 -8.80 -18.46 -16.54
C VAL A 233 -9.46 -17.11 -16.84
N LEU A 234 -9.87 -16.92 -18.10
CA LEU A 234 -10.94 -16.06 -18.66
C LEU A 234 -10.55 -15.57 -20.07
N THR A 235 -11.27 -16.07 -21.07
CA THR A 235 -11.10 -15.82 -22.53
C THR A 235 -11.29 -14.36 -22.96
N ASN A 236 -11.76 -13.46 -22.08
CA ASN A 236 -11.98 -12.04 -22.39
C ASN A 236 -10.83 -11.09 -21.98
N CYS A 237 -9.74 -11.56 -21.36
CA CYS A 237 -8.61 -10.70 -20.96
C CYS A 237 -7.57 -10.45 -22.07
N TYR A 238 -7.71 -11.07 -23.23
CA TYR A 238 -6.63 -11.16 -24.22
C TYR A 238 -6.47 -9.99 -25.20
N LYS A 239 -7.36 -9.00 -25.18
CA LYS A 239 -7.27 -7.86 -26.11
C LYS A 239 -6.73 -6.58 -25.49
N GLN A 240 -6.55 -6.51 -24.17
CA GLN A 240 -6.06 -5.30 -23.50
C GLN A 240 -4.93 -5.67 -22.52
N ASN A 241 -3.69 -5.47 -22.97
CA ASN A 241 -2.46 -5.65 -22.18
C ASN A 241 -2.35 -4.66 -20.99
N ILE A 242 -3.18 -3.62 -21.02
CA ILE A 242 -3.21 -2.54 -20.07
C ILE A 242 -4.69 -2.17 -19.81
N HIS A 243 -5.09 -2.06 -18.55
CA HIS A 243 -6.44 -1.67 -18.15
C HIS A 243 -6.45 -0.28 -17.53
N LYS A 244 -7.34 0.60 -17.99
CA LYS A 244 -7.51 1.93 -17.39
C LYS A 244 -8.18 1.81 -16.01
N VAL A 245 -7.69 2.58 -15.03
CA VAL A 245 -8.13 2.51 -13.61
C VAL A 245 -9.13 3.57 -13.24
#